data_AF-A0A967BMM0-F1
#
_entry.id   AF-A0A967BMM0-F1
#
_cell.length_a   1.000
_cell.length_b   1.000
_cell.length_c   1.000
_cell.angle_alpha   90.00
_cell.angle_beta   90.00
_cell.angle_gamma   90.00
#
_symmetry.space_group_name_H-M   'P 1'
#
loop_
_entity.id
_entity.type
_entity.pdbx_description
1 polymer ?
#
loop_
_entity_poly.entity_id
_entity_poly.type
_entity_poly.pdbx_seq_one_letter_code
_entity_poly.pdbx_strand_id
1 'polypeptide(L)'
;MAKIEKESLLDHNFDGIRELDNFLPPWWKWLFIFTIVFSVAYVLHYHVFKTGDLQNIEYYKNMNPEWAETDLKMVGPSYRYESPYKGTGGKQTVATTKTVETIEGVVGEVVALAVLTDSESLEKGQNIFATNCVACHGANGEGLIGPNFTDSNWIHGGAIEDLVRIINVGVPAKGMIPWDKTLTPEQVLQVASYILTLEGTNPPNQKAPEGELYIRS
;
A
#
# COMPACT_ATOMS: atom_id res chain seq x y z
N MET A 1 -8.41 -32.56 -49.99
CA MET A 1 -8.89 -33.43 -48.88
C MET A 1 -7.81 -34.47 -48.65
N ALA A 2 -6.97 -34.27 -47.62
CA ALA A 2 -5.86 -35.18 -47.33
C ALA A 2 -6.37 -36.36 -46.49
N LYS A 3 -6.03 -37.58 -46.94
CA LYS A 3 -6.21 -38.87 -46.24
C LYS A 3 -5.74 -38.73 -44.78
N ILE A 4 -6.66 -38.85 -43.82
CA ILE A 4 -6.31 -39.12 -42.43
C ILE A 4 -6.20 -40.65 -42.34
N GLU A 5 -5.07 -41.20 -42.78
CA GLU A 5 -4.79 -42.63 -42.62
C GLU A 5 -4.10 -42.88 -41.28
N LYS A 6 -4.45 -44.02 -40.67
CA LYS A 6 -4.07 -44.62 -39.39
C LYS A 6 -2.64 -44.42 -38.85
N GLU A 7 -1.70 -43.86 -39.60
CA GLU A 7 -0.28 -43.75 -39.25
C GLU A 7 0.01 -42.71 -38.15
N SER A 8 -0.95 -41.85 -37.82
CA SER A 8 -0.83 -40.82 -36.77
C SER A 8 -1.41 -41.27 -35.42
N LEU A 9 -1.82 -42.52 -35.24
CA LEU A 9 -2.32 -42.99 -33.93
C LEU A 9 -1.17 -43.62 -33.13
N LEU A 10 -1.03 -43.21 -31.87
CA LEU A 10 -0.11 -43.85 -30.95
C LEU A 10 -0.58 -45.30 -30.68
N ASP A 11 0.38 -46.22 -30.50
CA ASP A 11 0.13 -47.67 -30.44
C ASP A 11 -0.62 -48.12 -29.17
N HIS A 12 -0.65 -47.28 -28.14
CA HIS A 12 -1.38 -47.57 -26.91
C HIS A 12 -2.85 -47.14 -26.99
N ASN A 13 -3.72 -47.96 -26.41
CA ASN A 13 -5.15 -47.71 -26.30
C ASN A 13 -5.53 -47.82 -24.81
N PHE A 14 -6.05 -46.73 -24.25
CA PHE A 14 -6.53 -46.67 -22.88
C PHE A 14 -8.05 -46.55 -22.89
N ASP A 15 -8.75 -47.59 -22.43
CA ASP A 15 -10.22 -47.59 -22.31
C ASP A 15 -10.97 -47.17 -23.60
N GLY A 16 -10.47 -47.61 -24.76
CA GLY A 16 -11.07 -47.30 -26.06
C GLY A 16 -10.65 -45.95 -26.66
N ILE A 17 -9.93 -45.10 -25.91
CA ILE A 17 -9.39 -43.82 -26.38
C ILE A 17 -7.99 -44.06 -26.97
N ARG A 18 -7.76 -43.50 -28.16
CA ARG A 18 -6.47 -43.51 -28.85
C ARG A 18 -5.99 -42.08 -29.05
N GLU A 19 -4.70 -41.86 -28.83
CA GLU A 19 -4.08 -40.56 -28.98
C GLU A 19 -3.56 -40.35 -30.40
N LEU A 20 -3.68 -39.11 -30.89
CA LEU A 20 -3.26 -38.70 -32.22
C LEU A 20 -1.92 -37.95 -32.13
N ASP A 21 -0.90 -38.46 -32.78
CA ASP A 21 0.41 -37.82 -32.97
C ASP A 21 0.29 -36.73 -34.04
N ASN A 22 -0.28 -35.60 -33.62
CA ASN A 22 -0.46 -34.41 -34.43
C ASN A 22 0.57 -33.34 -34.06
N PHE A 23 1.11 -32.66 -35.07
CA PHE A 23 1.93 -31.47 -34.84
C PHE A 23 1.10 -30.35 -34.20
N LEU A 24 1.69 -29.65 -33.22
CA LEU A 24 1.02 -28.54 -32.54
C LEU A 24 0.61 -27.45 -33.54
N PRO A 25 -0.62 -26.90 -33.44
CA PRO A 25 -1.09 -25.84 -34.32
C PRO A 25 -0.11 -24.66 -34.36
N PRO A 26 0.27 -24.14 -35.54
CA PRO A 26 1.23 -23.05 -35.65
C PRO A 26 0.85 -21.81 -34.82
N TRP A 27 -0.44 -21.43 -34.80
CA TRP A 27 -0.92 -20.30 -34.01
C TRP A 27 -0.69 -20.50 -32.50
N TRP A 28 -0.85 -21.73 -32.00
CA TRP A 28 -0.64 -22.06 -30.60
C TRP A 28 0.84 -21.95 -30.23
N LYS A 29 1.73 -22.46 -31.10
CA LYS A 29 3.18 -22.32 -30.91
C LYS A 29 3.63 -20.87 -30.91
N TRP A 30 3.08 -20.04 -31.80
CA TRP A 30 3.40 -18.61 -31.84
C TRP A 30 2.91 -17.88 -30.58
N LEU A 31 1.71 -18.20 -30.09
CA LEU A 31 1.22 -17.65 -28.83
C LEU A 31 2.10 -18.07 -27.65
N PHE A 32 2.50 -19.34 -27.58
CA PHE A 32 3.40 -19.85 -26.55
C PHE A 32 4.79 -19.17 -26.61
N ILE A 33 5.35 -18.96 -27.80
CA ILE A 33 6.61 -18.22 -27.96
C ILE A 33 6.44 -16.76 -27.56
N PHE A 34 5.30 -16.14 -27.90
CA PHE A 34 5.01 -14.75 -27.53
C PHE A 34 4.97 -14.55 -26.01
N THR A 35 4.35 -15.44 -25.24
CA THR A 35 4.31 -15.31 -23.77
C THR A 35 5.70 -15.43 -23.14
N ILE A 36 6.58 -16.27 -23.69
CA ILE A 36 7.98 -16.37 -23.27
C ILE A 36 8.70 -15.04 -23.54
N VAL A 37 8.59 -14.51 -24.76
CA VAL A 37 9.23 -13.23 -25.13
C VAL A 37 8.70 -12.08 -24.28
N PHE A 38 7.38 -12.00 -24.07
CA PHE A 38 6.74 -11.00 -23.22
C PHE A 38 7.23 -11.08 -21.78
N SER A 39 7.35 -12.30 -21.21
CA SER A 39 7.87 -12.51 -19.85
C SER A 39 9.30 -11.99 -19.70
N VAL A 40 10.18 -12.31 -20.65
CA VAL A 40 11.56 -11.81 -20.64
C VAL A 40 11.60 -10.28 -20.76
N ALA A 41 10.83 -9.71 -21.70
CA ALA A 41 10.74 -8.26 -21.85
C ALA A 41 10.18 -7.56 -20.60
N TYR A 42 9.19 -8.16 -19.94
CA TYR A 42 8.59 -7.65 -18.70
C TYR A 42 9.62 -7.61 -17.56
N VAL A 43 10.35 -8.70 -17.34
CA VAL A 43 11.40 -8.75 -16.30
C VAL A 43 12.51 -7.74 -16.61
N LEU A 44 12.92 -7.63 -17.86
CA LEU A 44 13.92 -6.64 -18.27
C LEU A 44 13.43 -5.21 -18.00
N HIS A 45 12.19 -4.89 -18.36
CA HIS A 45 11.61 -3.56 -18.20
C HIS A 45 11.47 -3.15 -16.72
N TYR A 46 10.84 -3.99 -15.89
CA TYR A 46 10.48 -3.63 -14.52
C TYR A 46 11.58 -3.96 -13.49
N HIS A 47 12.31 -5.05 -13.65
CA HIS A 47 13.26 -5.51 -12.63
C HIS A 47 14.72 -5.19 -12.96
N VAL A 48 15.12 -5.26 -14.22
CA VAL A 48 16.52 -5.03 -14.63
C VAL A 48 16.79 -3.57 -14.93
N PHE A 49 16.08 -3.01 -15.92
CA PHE A 49 16.26 -1.63 -16.35
C PHE A 49 15.49 -0.62 -15.52
N LYS A 50 14.46 -1.08 -14.78
CA LYS A 50 13.64 -0.25 -13.89
C LYS A 50 13.10 1.00 -14.60
N THR A 51 12.68 0.84 -15.85
CA THR A 51 12.18 1.96 -16.67
C THR A 51 10.69 2.18 -16.56
N GLY A 52 9.96 1.29 -15.89
CA GLY A 52 8.54 1.42 -15.60
C GLY A 52 8.29 1.40 -14.09
N ASP A 53 7.26 2.14 -13.66
CA ASP A 53 6.81 2.14 -12.27
C ASP A 53 6.21 0.78 -11.91
N LEU A 54 6.59 0.26 -10.74
CA LEU A 54 5.92 -0.90 -10.17
C LEU A 54 4.61 -0.48 -9.53
N GLN A 55 3.68 -1.43 -9.38
CA GLN A 55 2.32 -1.18 -8.87
C GLN A 55 2.28 -0.35 -7.59
N ASN A 56 3.22 -0.58 -6.67
CA ASN A 56 3.33 0.18 -5.43
C ASN A 56 3.77 1.64 -5.66
N ILE A 57 4.67 1.89 -6.62
CA ILE A 57 5.14 3.24 -6.96
C ILE A 57 4.00 4.01 -7.59
N GLU A 58 3.32 3.40 -8.56
CA GLU A 58 2.13 3.96 -9.20
C GLU A 58 1.02 4.24 -8.18
N TYR A 59 0.79 3.33 -7.24
CA TYR A 59 -0.14 3.52 -6.14
C TYR A 59 0.19 4.76 -5.30
N TYR A 60 1.45 4.92 -4.89
CA TYR A 60 1.87 6.07 -4.09
C TYR A 60 1.77 7.38 -4.90
N LYS A 61 2.14 7.39 -6.19
CA LYS A 61 1.94 8.54 -7.09
C LYS A 61 0.46 8.93 -7.24
N ASN A 62 -0.45 7.95 -7.25
CA ASN A 62 -1.89 8.20 -7.31
C ASN A 62 -2.46 8.76 -5.99
N MET A 63 -1.79 8.51 -4.86
CA MET A 63 -2.22 8.99 -3.55
C MET A 63 -1.75 10.43 -3.28
N ASN A 64 -0.52 10.75 -3.69
CA ASN A 64 -0.04 12.13 -3.77
C ASN A 64 0.93 12.28 -4.96
N PRO A 65 0.53 12.98 -6.04
CA PRO A 65 1.36 13.15 -7.22
C PRO A 65 2.63 14.00 -6.97
N GLU A 66 2.73 14.69 -5.83
CA GLU A 66 3.92 15.46 -5.44
C GLU A 66 5.06 14.62 -4.85
N TRP A 67 4.82 13.33 -4.56
CA TRP A 67 5.88 12.44 -4.08
C TRP A 67 6.88 12.13 -5.20
N ALA A 68 8.12 12.60 -5.02
CA ALA A 68 9.18 12.35 -5.97
C ALA A 68 9.62 10.87 -5.92
N GLU A 69 9.98 10.31 -7.08
CA GLU A 69 10.48 8.92 -7.17
C GLU A 69 11.73 8.68 -6.29
N THR A 70 12.51 9.72 -6.02
CA THR A 70 13.68 9.71 -5.13
C THR A 70 13.34 9.48 -3.65
N ASP A 71 12.10 9.77 -3.27
CA ASP A 71 11.60 9.65 -1.90
C ASP A 71 11.01 8.24 -1.65
N LEU A 72 10.85 7.44 -2.72
CA LEU A 72 10.45 6.04 -2.66
C LEU A 72 11.70 5.15 -2.70
N LYS A 73 12.04 4.49 -1.58
CA LYS A 73 13.23 3.62 -1.50
C LYS A 73 12.90 2.17 -1.19
N MET A 74 13.79 1.29 -1.65
CA MET A 74 13.74 -0.13 -1.31
C MET A 74 14.22 -0.34 0.12
N VAL A 75 13.30 -0.62 1.04
CA VAL A 75 13.64 -1.01 2.43
C VAL A 75 13.20 -2.47 2.62
N GLY A 76 14.13 -3.40 2.35
CA GLY A 76 13.88 -4.84 2.35
C GLY A 76 13.18 -5.35 1.07
N PRO A 77 12.41 -6.46 1.12
CA PRO A 77 11.69 -7.01 -0.05
C PRO A 77 10.46 -6.19 -0.47
N SER A 78 10.21 -5.06 0.21
CA SER A 78 9.12 -4.13 -0.04
C SER A 78 9.68 -2.76 -0.41
N TYR A 79 9.14 -2.15 -1.46
CA TYR A 79 9.29 -0.71 -1.70
C TYR A 79 8.59 0.04 -0.55
N ARG A 80 9.31 0.89 0.17
CA ARG A 80 8.75 1.77 1.21
C ARG A 80 9.03 3.22 0.85
N TYR A 81 8.04 4.08 1.00
CA TYR A 81 8.30 5.52 1.06
C TYR A 81 9.19 5.81 2.27
N GLU A 82 10.44 6.20 2.01
CA GLU A 82 11.32 6.81 3.01
C GLU A 82 11.04 8.29 2.91
N SER A 83 10.16 8.80 3.79
CA SER A 83 9.89 10.23 3.85
C SER A 83 11.22 10.99 3.85
N PRO A 84 11.41 12.01 2.98
CA PRO A 84 12.61 12.85 3.00
C PRO A 84 12.72 13.59 4.33
N TYR A 85 11.63 13.65 5.10
CA TYR A 85 11.62 13.87 6.54
C TYR A 85 12.13 12.59 7.23
N LYS A 86 13.44 12.34 7.12
CA LYS A 86 14.10 11.56 8.16
C LYS A 86 13.83 12.32 9.45
N GLY A 87 13.13 11.70 10.39
CA GLY A 87 13.03 12.16 11.76
C GLY A 87 14.41 12.19 12.41
N THR A 88 15.30 13.05 11.95
CA THR A 88 16.40 13.57 12.75
C THR A 88 15.77 14.67 13.58
N GLY A 89 15.62 14.44 14.89
CA GLY A 89 15.06 15.38 15.87
C GLY A 89 15.76 16.75 15.87
N GLY A 90 15.46 17.58 14.88
CA GLY A 90 16.15 18.83 14.62
C GLY A 90 15.45 19.61 13.51
N LYS A 91 14.52 20.47 13.92
CA LYS A 91 14.08 21.69 13.22
C LYS A 91 13.87 21.52 11.70
N GLN A 92 12.69 21.10 11.27
CA GLN A 92 12.21 21.46 9.94
C GLN A 92 11.36 22.72 10.03
N THR A 93 11.99 23.84 9.73
CA THR A 93 11.29 25.01 9.19
C THR A 93 10.76 24.60 7.81
N VAL A 94 9.50 24.18 7.75
CA VAL A 94 8.79 24.06 6.48
C VAL A 94 8.78 25.45 5.85
N ALA A 95 9.51 25.60 4.76
CA ALA A 95 9.48 26.80 3.95
C ALA A 95 8.10 26.89 3.28
N THR A 96 7.17 27.52 3.97
CA THR A 96 5.98 28.12 3.37
C THR A 96 6.46 29.07 2.29
N THR A 97 6.47 28.66 1.01
CA THR A 97 6.19 29.47 -0.20
C THR A 97 6.46 28.59 -1.43
N LYS A 98 5.42 28.13 -2.13
CA LYS A 98 5.20 28.39 -3.58
C LYS A 98 4.14 27.46 -4.18
N THR A 99 3.02 28.12 -4.52
CA THR A 99 2.20 27.92 -5.73
C THR A 99 1.49 26.58 -5.91
N VAL A 100 0.23 26.59 -5.47
CA VAL A 100 -0.87 25.77 -5.97
C VAL A 100 -0.94 25.91 -7.50
N GLU A 101 -0.59 24.86 -8.25
CA GLU A 101 -0.88 24.77 -9.69
C GLU A 101 -2.03 23.78 -9.90
N THR A 102 -3.15 24.38 -10.35
CA THR A 102 -4.43 23.80 -10.75
C THR A 102 -4.29 22.62 -11.73
N ILE A 103 -4.82 21.45 -11.36
CA ILE A 103 -5.23 20.41 -12.31
C ILE A 103 -6.70 20.66 -12.65
N GLU A 104 -6.96 21.02 -13.91
CA GLU A 104 -8.32 21.19 -14.43
C GLU A 104 -9.04 19.84 -14.50
N GLY A 105 -10.26 19.76 -13.97
CA GLY A 105 -11.23 18.78 -14.45
C GLY A 105 -11.98 17.93 -13.43
N VAL A 106 -11.94 18.21 -12.12
CA VAL A 106 -12.97 17.72 -11.18
C VAL A 106 -13.15 18.79 -10.10
N VAL A 107 -14.41 19.10 -9.81
CA VAL A 107 -14.85 20.09 -8.83
C VAL A 107 -14.17 19.84 -7.47
N GLY A 108 -13.24 20.75 -7.13
CA GLY A 108 -12.97 21.27 -5.78
C GLY A 108 -12.66 20.27 -4.68
N GLU A 109 -11.39 19.90 -4.54
CA GLU A 109 -10.53 20.20 -3.38
C GLU A 109 -9.22 19.43 -3.56
N VAL A 110 -8.11 20.16 -3.69
CA VAL A 110 -6.78 19.59 -3.52
C VAL A 110 -6.68 19.20 -2.04
N VAL A 111 -6.98 17.95 -1.73
CA VAL A 111 -6.74 17.42 -0.38
C VAL A 111 -5.23 17.25 -0.28
N ALA A 112 -4.53 18.32 0.11
CA ALA A 112 -3.25 18.18 0.77
C ALA A 112 -3.45 17.09 1.83
N LEU A 113 -2.57 16.09 1.89
CA LEU A 113 -2.64 15.04 2.89
C LEU A 113 -2.41 15.68 4.27
N ALA A 114 -3.48 16.25 4.80
CA ALA A 114 -3.52 17.08 5.97
C ALA A 114 -4.43 16.40 6.98
N VAL A 115 -4.12 16.62 8.24
CA VAL A 115 -4.94 16.12 9.33
C VAL A 115 -6.33 16.73 9.19
N LEU A 116 -7.35 15.88 9.11
CA LEU A 116 -8.74 16.31 9.10
C LEU A 116 -9.09 16.76 10.52
N THR A 117 -9.56 18.01 10.65
CA THR A 117 -9.91 18.61 11.94
C THR A 117 -11.41 18.86 12.08
N ASP A 118 -12.21 18.65 11.03
CA ASP A 118 -13.65 18.82 11.08
C ASP A 118 -14.32 17.67 11.87
N SER A 119 -15.35 18.02 12.64
CA SER A 119 -16.05 17.08 13.53
C SER A 119 -16.62 15.89 12.78
N GLU A 120 -17.12 16.09 11.56
CA GLU A 120 -17.75 15.02 10.77
C GLU A 120 -16.71 13.94 10.39
N SER A 121 -15.55 14.34 9.88
CA SER A 121 -14.47 13.43 9.54
C SER A 121 -13.90 12.73 10.77
N LEU A 122 -13.77 13.44 11.89
CA LEU A 122 -13.31 12.87 13.15
C LEU A 122 -14.31 11.86 13.73
N GLU A 123 -15.62 12.12 13.65
CA GLU A 123 -16.67 11.17 14.05
C GLU A 123 -16.67 9.91 13.17
N LYS A 124 -16.50 10.07 11.84
CA LYS A 124 -16.34 8.92 10.93
C LYS A 124 -15.08 8.12 11.28
N GLY A 125 -13.96 8.80 11.51
CA GLY A 125 -12.69 8.20 11.93
C GLY A 125 -12.82 7.44 13.25
N GLN A 126 -13.51 8.02 14.24
CA GLN A 126 -13.80 7.38 15.52
C GLN A 126 -14.64 6.12 15.34
N ASN A 127 -15.68 6.15 14.51
CA ASN A 127 -16.52 4.97 14.24
C ASN A 127 -15.73 3.85 13.55
N ILE A 128 -14.86 4.20 12.61
CA ILE A 128 -13.94 3.25 11.95
C ILE A 128 -12.99 2.64 12.98
N PHE A 129 -12.40 3.47 13.85
CA PHE A 129 -11.51 3.03 14.92
C PHE A 129 -12.22 2.07 15.87
N ALA A 130 -13.41 2.44 16.34
CA ALA A 130 -14.27 1.66 17.23
C ALA A 130 -14.62 0.28 16.64
N THR A 131 -14.80 0.19 15.33
CA THR A 131 -15.18 -1.04 14.65
C THR A 131 -13.98 -1.95 14.41
N ASN A 132 -12.83 -1.38 14.04
CA ASN A 132 -11.73 -2.13 13.41
C ASN A 132 -10.43 -2.18 14.22
N CYS A 133 -10.18 -1.18 15.07
CA CYS A 133 -8.86 -0.96 15.67
C CYS A 133 -8.82 -1.27 17.18
N VAL A 134 -9.94 -1.09 17.88
CA VAL A 134 -10.01 -1.20 19.35
C VAL A 134 -9.61 -2.55 19.92
N ALA A 135 -9.80 -3.63 19.16
CA ALA A 135 -9.41 -4.97 19.60
C ALA A 135 -7.90 -5.10 19.89
N CYS A 136 -7.07 -4.31 19.20
CA CYS A 136 -5.63 -4.31 19.37
C CYS A 136 -5.13 -3.04 20.08
N HIS A 137 -5.74 -1.89 19.84
CA HIS A 137 -5.25 -0.58 20.32
C HIS A 137 -6.03 -0.03 21.52
N GLY A 138 -7.07 -0.73 22.00
CA GLY A 138 -7.91 -0.26 23.10
C GLY A 138 -8.96 0.76 22.65
N ALA A 139 -10.01 0.92 23.46
CA ALA A 139 -11.15 1.77 23.12
C ALA A 139 -10.82 3.27 23.12
N ASN A 140 -9.81 3.66 23.91
CA ASN A 140 -9.30 5.01 24.06
C ASN A 140 -7.90 5.18 23.43
N GLY A 141 -7.45 4.21 22.62
CA GLY A 141 -6.11 4.19 22.06
C GLY A 141 -5.00 3.86 23.07
N GLU A 142 -5.36 3.35 24.25
CA GLU A 142 -4.45 3.06 25.36
C GLU A 142 -3.39 1.99 25.05
N GLY A 143 -3.58 1.23 23.98
CA GLY A 143 -2.72 0.11 23.59
C GLY A 143 -3.05 -1.18 24.35
N LEU A 144 -3.19 -2.29 23.61
CA LEU A 144 -3.33 -3.64 24.18
C LEU A 144 -2.25 -4.54 23.56
N ILE A 145 -2.60 -5.21 22.46
CA ILE A 145 -1.69 -5.98 21.62
C ILE A 145 -0.86 -5.01 20.76
N GLY A 146 -1.52 -3.97 20.24
CA GLY A 146 -0.90 -2.86 19.52
C GLY A 146 -0.33 -1.78 20.44
N PRO A 147 0.44 -0.83 19.88
CA PRO A 147 0.98 0.31 20.61
C PRO A 147 -0.08 1.27 21.16
N ASN A 148 0.33 2.05 22.15
CA ASN A 148 -0.39 3.20 22.68
C ASN A 148 -0.37 4.36 21.67
N PHE A 149 -1.48 5.09 21.54
CA PHE A 149 -1.59 6.31 20.73
C PHE A 149 -1.77 7.57 21.57
N THR A 150 -1.79 7.46 22.90
CA THR A 150 -2.03 8.59 23.80
C THR A 150 -0.77 9.34 24.21
N ASP A 151 0.41 8.78 23.93
CA ASP A 151 1.69 9.44 24.15
C ASP A 151 2.33 9.93 22.84
N SER A 152 3.49 10.59 22.95
CA SER A 152 4.21 11.16 21.81
C SER A 152 5.27 10.22 21.22
N ASN A 153 5.28 8.93 21.58
CA ASN A 153 6.26 7.97 21.09
C ASN A 153 5.68 7.10 19.96
N TRP A 154 6.44 6.96 18.87
CA TRP A 154 6.01 6.24 17.68
C TRP A 154 7.07 5.26 17.21
N ILE A 155 6.66 4.04 16.88
CA ILE A 155 7.55 2.96 16.39
C ILE A 155 7.84 3.11 14.89
N HIS A 156 6.90 3.69 14.14
CA HIS A 156 6.90 3.71 12.67
C HIS A 156 6.69 5.12 12.08
N GLY A 157 7.00 6.16 12.86
CA GLY A 157 6.74 7.56 12.52
C GLY A 157 5.35 8.01 12.97
N GLY A 158 5.23 9.28 13.36
CA GLY A 158 4.02 9.88 13.93
C GLY A 158 3.40 10.97 13.06
N ALA A 159 3.87 11.12 11.82
CA ALA A 159 3.31 12.03 10.83
C ALA A 159 2.00 11.46 10.24
N ILE A 160 1.11 12.31 9.73
CA ILE A 160 -0.15 11.84 9.15
C ILE A 160 0.07 10.88 7.97
N GLU A 161 1.14 11.12 7.20
CA GLU A 161 1.58 10.29 6.09
C GLU A 161 2.02 8.89 6.57
N ASP A 162 2.69 8.83 7.73
CA ASP A 162 3.11 7.57 8.33
C ASP A 162 1.90 6.75 8.77
N LEU A 163 0.92 7.38 9.45
CA LEU A 163 -0.30 6.72 9.90
C LEU A 163 -1.11 6.19 8.72
N VAL A 164 -1.38 7.02 7.72
CA VAL A 164 -2.12 6.61 6.52
C VAL A 164 -1.43 5.44 5.82
N ARG A 165 -0.10 5.49 5.68
CA ARG A 165 0.68 4.38 5.12
C ARG A 165 0.52 3.10 5.95
N ILE A 166 0.72 3.16 7.26
CA ILE A 166 0.68 2.00 8.17
C ILE A 166 -0.70 1.36 8.16
N ILE A 167 -1.77 2.15 8.14
CA ILE A 167 -3.14 1.64 8.08
C ILE A 167 -3.38 0.97 6.73
N ASN A 168 -2.91 1.55 5.63
CA ASN A 168 -3.07 0.94 4.30
C ASN A 168 -2.36 -0.40 4.16
N VAL A 169 -1.05 -0.43 4.41
CA VAL A 169 -0.19 -1.59 4.10
C VAL A 169 -0.02 -2.56 5.28
N GLY A 170 -0.40 -2.14 6.47
CA GLY A 170 -0.23 -2.89 7.71
C GLY A 170 1.23 -3.06 8.14
N VAL A 171 1.40 -3.83 9.20
CA VAL A 171 2.69 -4.37 9.68
C VAL A 171 2.50 -5.86 9.98
N PRO A 172 2.40 -6.74 8.96
CA PRO A 172 2.00 -8.13 9.16
C PRO A 172 2.93 -8.92 10.10
N ALA A 173 4.23 -8.60 10.07
CA ALA A 173 5.23 -9.20 10.97
C ALA A 173 4.97 -8.92 12.46
N LYS A 174 4.13 -7.91 12.77
CA LYS A 174 3.71 -7.51 14.12
C LYS A 174 2.19 -7.67 14.33
N GLY A 175 1.48 -8.29 13.39
CA GLY A 175 0.05 -8.59 13.51
C GLY A 175 -0.90 -7.48 13.02
N MET A 176 -0.41 -6.32 12.60
CA MET A 176 -1.25 -5.27 12.00
C MET A 176 -1.55 -5.63 10.54
N ILE A 177 -2.82 -5.89 10.23
CA ILE A 177 -3.25 -6.25 8.87
C ILE A 177 -3.26 -5.02 7.94
N PRO A 178 -3.12 -5.21 6.61
CA PRO A 178 -3.40 -4.15 5.64
C PRO A 178 -4.91 -3.89 5.54
N TRP A 179 -5.29 -2.61 5.44
CA TRP A 179 -6.69 -2.18 5.29
C TRP A 179 -7.03 -1.68 3.87
N ASP A 180 -6.08 -1.72 2.94
CA ASP A 180 -6.20 -1.28 1.54
C ASP A 180 -7.40 -1.87 0.77
N LYS A 181 -7.86 -3.06 1.16
CA LYS A 181 -8.99 -3.77 0.54
C LYS A 181 -10.32 -3.56 1.27
N THR A 182 -10.32 -2.89 2.41
CA THR A 182 -11.48 -2.77 3.29
C THR A 182 -11.87 -1.31 3.54
N LEU A 183 -10.90 -0.40 3.58
CA LEU A 183 -11.12 1.03 3.78
C LEU A 183 -10.74 1.81 2.52
N THR A 184 -11.55 2.82 2.18
CA THR A 184 -11.19 3.77 1.12
C THR A 184 -10.08 4.71 1.59
N PRO A 185 -9.34 5.38 0.68
CA PRO A 185 -8.31 6.35 1.07
C PRO A 185 -8.83 7.45 2.01
N GLU A 186 -10.05 7.93 1.78
CA GLU A 186 -10.72 8.91 2.64
C GLU A 186 -10.97 8.35 4.04
N GLN A 187 -11.48 7.12 4.14
CA GLN A 187 -11.72 6.46 5.43
C GLN A 187 -10.42 6.23 6.20
N VAL A 188 -9.33 5.88 5.50
CA VAL A 188 -7.99 5.75 6.09
C VAL A 188 -7.53 7.11 6.66
N LEU A 189 -7.72 8.19 5.91
CA LEU A 189 -7.37 9.53 6.37
C LEU A 189 -8.22 9.97 7.58
N GLN A 190 -9.51 9.66 7.59
CA GLN A 190 -10.42 9.93 8.71
C GLN A 190 -9.95 9.23 9.99
N VAL A 191 -9.67 7.92 9.93
CA VAL A 191 -9.20 7.18 11.10
C VAL A 191 -7.80 7.60 11.54
N ALA A 192 -6.89 7.90 10.60
CA ALA A 192 -5.56 8.40 10.92
C ALA A 192 -5.65 9.76 11.63
N SER A 193 -6.50 10.67 11.16
CA SER A 193 -6.73 11.96 11.77
C SER A 193 -7.31 11.84 13.18
N TYR A 194 -8.30 10.94 13.35
CA TYR A 194 -8.85 10.62 14.67
C TYR A 194 -7.77 10.11 15.65
N ILE A 195 -6.88 9.20 15.22
CA ILE A 195 -5.81 8.67 16.06
C ILE A 195 -4.91 9.80 16.60
N LEU A 196 -4.59 10.80 15.78
CA LEU A 196 -3.76 11.94 16.21
C LEU A 196 -4.43 12.79 17.31
N THR A 197 -5.77 12.76 17.40
CA THR A 197 -6.53 13.45 18.47
C THR A 197 -6.40 12.76 19.83
N LEU A 198 -5.96 11.49 19.86
CA LEU A 198 -5.78 10.72 21.09
C LEU A 198 -4.48 11.09 21.82
N GLU A 199 -3.51 11.66 21.12
CA GLU A 199 -2.23 12.06 21.73
C GLU A 199 -2.44 13.13 22.81
N GLY A 200 -1.83 12.92 23.98
CA GLY A 200 -1.98 13.77 25.16
C GLY A 200 -3.18 13.42 26.03
N THR A 201 -4.01 12.45 25.64
CA THR A 201 -5.02 11.89 26.54
C THR A 201 -4.36 10.99 27.60
N ASN A 202 -5.06 10.75 28.71
CA ASN A 202 -4.51 9.97 29.83
C ASN A 202 -5.52 8.90 30.31
N PRO A 203 -5.75 7.84 29.52
CA PRO A 203 -6.62 6.76 29.94
C PRO A 203 -5.98 5.97 31.09
N PRO A 204 -6.77 5.45 32.04
CA PRO A 204 -6.27 4.83 33.27
C PRO A 204 -5.40 3.58 33.03
N ASN A 205 -5.52 2.95 31.86
CA ASN A 205 -4.81 1.71 31.50
C ASN A 205 -3.85 1.90 30.32
N GLN A 206 -3.30 3.11 30.12
CA GLN A 206 -2.33 3.34 29.05
C GLN A 206 -1.10 2.44 29.16
N LYS A 207 -0.75 1.79 28.05
CA LYS A 207 0.48 1.02 27.89
C LYS A 207 1.68 1.98 27.95
N ALA A 208 2.83 1.47 28.40
CA ALA A 208 4.05 2.26 28.43
C ALA A 208 4.45 2.73 27.01
N PRO A 209 5.07 3.91 26.86
CA PRO A 209 5.48 4.43 25.56
C PRO A 209 6.41 3.48 24.82
N GLU A 210 6.17 3.30 23.52
CA GLU A 210 6.95 2.42 22.64
C GLU A 210 7.49 3.21 21.44
N GLY A 211 8.76 2.98 21.08
CA GLY A 211 9.39 3.69 19.96
C GLY A 211 10.03 5.01 20.38
N GLU A 212 10.18 5.91 19.41
CA GLU A 212 10.92 7.16 19.56
C GLU A 212 9.97 8.35 19.74
N LEU A 213 10.39 9.33 20.55
CA LEU A 213 9.64 10.57 20.71
C LEU A 213 9.51 11.28 19.36
N TYR A 214 8.28 11.52 18.93
CA TYR A 214 7.95 12.28 17.75
C TYR A 214 7.51 13.69 18.14
N ILE A 215 8.24 14.70 17.67
CA ILE A 215 7.91 16.09 17.93
C ILE A 215 7.18 16.63 16.70
N ARG A 216 5.87 16.87 16.84
CA ARG A 216 5.08 17.57 15.82
C ARG A 216 5.50 19.05 15.81
N SER A 217 6.04 19.51 14.68
CA SER A 217 6.47 20.90 14.44
C SER A 217 5.35 21.78 13.91
#